data_AF-A0A7C1VIR1-F1
#
_entry.id   AF-A0A7C1VIR1-F1
#
_cell.length_a   1.000
_cell.length_b   1.000
_cell.length_c   1.000
_cell.angle_alpha   90.00
_cell.angle_beta   90.00
_cell.angle_gamma   90.00
#
_symmetry.space_group_name_H-M   'P 1'
#
loop_
_entity.id
_entity.type
_entity.pdbx_description
1 polymer ?
#
loop_
_entity_poly.entity_id
_entity_poly.type
_entity_poly.pdbx_seq_one_letter_code
_entity_poly.pdbx_strand_id
1 'polypeptide(L)'
;MAFNPNDEQFHEPQGGAPIQDSLDSLPIPANVQPPAGTPPTEPPTEPPTEPPSNGKPEAPVSFSFKNNLPKVELVGKQIPSGFMFYPEGATIKYTTYTFGEIKRISQSKLSLLERFALVQSGIECTGMDSKDLTLPDHMYIGLLRKISTLGGAEVRALYICPKCGNEGVHTFPNTSIYYRDLEIDSSPIIDFDRLENDLGEVEFMPLTVRQYLEMVKDKHHGDTVRLMAKESNQDYDLMYDRLLNASMEEGWDIDKVDQLLFHGATPIEVTCSFTKLLPKLSGQEQEQFVCGHEFLLPIDGGDTIIMPFRGPGSTSKVRFRLKSPRNSQRP
;
A
#
# COMPACT_ATOMS: atom_id res chain seq x y z
N MET A 1 56.13 -29.68 9.09
CA MET A 1 55.55 -29.52 7.75
C MET A 1 54.99 -28.12 7.68
N ALA A 2 55.74 -27.22 7.03
CA ALA A 2 55.41 -25.81 6.87
C ALA A 2 55.17 -25.59 5.38
N PHE A 3 54.05 -24.96 5.02
CA PHE A 3 53.71 -24.59 3.64
C PHE A 3 53.74 -23.08 3.50
N ASN A 4 54.39 -22.67 2.41
CA ASN A 4 54.81 -21.33 2.04
C ASN A 4 53.71 -20.68 1.17
N PRO A 5 53.27 -19.43 1.45
CA PRO A 5 52.32 -18.71 0.60
C PRO A 5 53.07 -17.63 -0.20
N ASN A 6 53.22 -17.84 -1.50
CA ASN A 6 53.51 -16.80 -2.49
C ASN A 6 53.46 -17.44 -3.88
N ASP A 7 52.39 -17.17 -4.63
CA ASP A 7 52.39 -16.95 -6.08
C ASP A 7 50.93 -16.99 -6.56
N GLU A 8 50.29 -15.83 -6.68
CA GLU A 8 49.22 -15.65 -7.66
C GLU A 8 49.18 -14.17 -8.07
N GLN A 9 49.83 -13.90 -9.20
CA GLN A 9 49.85 -12.61 -9.88
C GLN A 9 48.50 -12.39 -10.58
N PHE A 10 47.77 -11.35 -10.17
CA PHE A 10 46.59 -10.87 -10.87
C PHE A 10 47.02 -9.96 -12.04
N HIS A 11 46.63 -10.34 -13.25
CA HIS A 11 46.72 -9.53 -14.45
C HIS A 11 45.50 -8.57 -14.52
N GLU A 12 45.77 -7.27 -14.64
CA GLU A 12 44.77 -6.25 -15.00
C GLU A 12 44.36 -6.39 -16.48
N PRO A 13 43.06 -6.33 -16.82
CA PRO A 13 42.65 -6.09 -18.19
C PRO A 13 42.54 -4.58 -18.45
N GLN A 14 43.38 -4.11 -19.38
CA GLN A 14 43.35 -2.77 -19.96
C GLN A 14 42.13 -2.58 -20.89
N GLY A 15 41.52 -1.39 -20.80
CA GLY A 15 41.13 -0.57 -21.96
C GLY A 15 39.97 -1.03 -22.84
N GLY A 16 38.76 -0.53 -22.54
CA GLY A 16 37.63 -0.46 -23.47
C GLY A 16 37.21 1.00 -23.68
N ALA A 17 37.30 1.48 -24.93
CA ALA A 17 37.03 2.84 -25.37
C ALA A 17 35.53 3.25 -25.29
N PRO A 18 35.23 4.56 -25.23
CA PRO A 18 33.86 5.07 -25.08
C PRO A 18 33.08 5.00 -26.40
N ILE A 19 31.90 4.38 -26.35
CA ILE A 19 30.90 4.40 -27.42
C ILE A 19 30.14 5.74 -27.33
N GLN A 20 30.37 6.61 -28.31
CA GLN A 20 29.55 7.78 -28.58
C GLN A 20 28.28 7.33 -29.31
N ASP A 21 27.15 7.25 -28.59
CA ASP A 21 25.84 7.17 -29.24
C ASP A 21 25.21 8.56 -29.30
N SER A 22 25.10 9.01 -30.54
CA SER A 22 24.44 10.21 -31.01
C SER A 22 22.93 9.94 -31.02
N LEU A 23 22.21 10.51 -30.05
CA LEU A 23 20.75 10.60 -30.13
C LEU A 23 20.39 11.84 -30.96
N ASP A 24 20.21 11.57 -32.25
CA ASP A 24 19.59 12.47 -33.21
C ASP A 24 18.19 12.89 -32.75
N SER A 25 18.02 14.21 -32.79
CA SER A 25 16.79 14.97 -32.70
C SER A 25 15.70 14.41 -33.62
N LEU A 26 14.64 13.83 -33.06
CA LEU A 26 13.41 13.57 -33.81
C LEU A 26 12.51 14.82 -33.81
N PRO A 27 12.02 15.27 -34.97
CA PRO A 27 11.15 16.44 -35.07
C PRO A 27 9.73 16.13 -34.57
N ILE A 28 9.20 17.04 -33.77
CA ILE A 28 7.79 17.09 -33.35
C ILE A 28 6.96 17.62 -34.53
N PRO A 29 6.02 16.84 -35.12
CA PRO A 29 5.06 17.42 -36.06
C PRO A 29 4.00 18.20 -35.28
N ALA A 30 4.00 19.51 -35.51
CA ALA A 30 2.93 20.39 -35.13
C ALA A 30 1.67 20.13 -35.98
N ASN A 31 0.52 20.33 -35.34
CA ASN A 31 -0.73 20.81 -35.94
C ASN A 31 -1.59 19.80 -36.73
N VAL A 32 -2.57 19.21 -36.06
CA VAL A 32 -3.78 18.66 -36.69
C VAL A 32 -4.99 19.36 -36.07
N GLN A 33 -5.62 20.24 -36.86
CA GLN A 33 -6.92 20.83 -36.57
C GLN A 33 -8.02 19.76 -36.59
N PRO A 34 -8.96 19.76 -35.63
CA PRO A 34 -10.20 19.01 -35.79
C PRO A 34 -11.16 19.73 -36.77
N PRO A 35 -11.96 18.97 -37.55
CA PRO A 35 -12.83 19.53 -38.58
C PRO A 35 -14.08 20.22 -37.99
N ALA A 36 -14.55 21.21 -38.75
CA ALA A 36 -15.74 22.00 -38.48
C ALA A 36 -17.05 21.23 -38.67
N GLY A 37 -17.94 21.35 -37.68
CA GLY A 37 -19.35 21.66 -37.88
C GLY A 37 -20.33 20.51 -38.23
N THR A 38 -21.24 20.25 -37.29
CA THR A 38 -22.68 20.11 -37.60
C THR A 38 -23.49 20.84 -36.52
N PRO A 39 -24.56 21.58 -36.89
CA PRO A 39 -25.33 22.41 -35.98
C PRO A 39 -26.24 21.59 -35.04
N PRO A 40 -26.64 22.15 -33.88
CA PRO A 40 -27.40 21.43 -32.87
C PRO A 40 -28.88 21.35 -33.24
N THR A 41 -29.46 20.16 -33.05
CA THR A 41 -30.91 19.94 -33.07
C THR A 41 -31.49 20.44 -31.74
N GLU A 42 -32.44 21.38 -31.82
CA GLU A 42 -33.18 21.90 -30.66
C GLU A 42 -33.94 20.78 -29.93
N PRO A 43 -33.82 20.67 -28.59
CA PRO A 43 -34.73 19.88 -27.79
C PRO A 43 -36.00 20.68 -27.43
N PRO A 44 -37.13 19.99 -27.18
CA PRO A 44 -38.43 20.62 -26.94
C PRO A 44 -38.47 21.38 -25.61
N THR A 45 -39.21 22.49 -25.62
CA THR A 45 -39.44 23.39 -24.49
C THR A 45 -40.33 22.70 -23.44
N GLU A 46 -39.76 22.41 -22.27
CA GLU A 46 -40.53 22.05 -21.06
C GLU A 46 -40.88 23.32 -20.25
N PRO A 47 -42.05 23.34 -19.57
CA PRO A 47 -42.58 24.51 -18.86
C PRO A 47 -41.80 24.85 -17.57
N PRO A 48 -41.91 26.08 -17.05
CA PRO A 48 -41.01 26.60 -16.01
C PRO A 48 -41.24 25.92 -14.66
N THR A 49 -40.21 25.24 -14.17
CA THR A 49 -40.11 24.74 -12.79
C THR A 49 -39.61 25.86 -11.88
N GLU A 50 -40.28 26.03 -10.74
CA GLU A 50 -40.01 27.04 -9.71
C GLU A 50 -38.54 27.05 -9.24
N PRO A 51 -38.00 28.22 -8.84
CA PRO A 51 -36.63 28.32 -8.36
C PRO A 51 -36.42 27.52 -7.07
N PRO A 52 -35.31 26.77 -6.94
CA PRO A 52 -35.03 25.99 -5.73
C PRO A 52 -34.80 26.93 -4.54
N SER A 53 -35.50 26.66 -3.44
CA SER A 53 -35.31 27.33 -2.17
C SER A 53 -33.88 27.12 -1.67
N ASN A 54 -33.23 28.20 -1.25
CA ASN A 54 -31.93 28.20 -0.55
C ASN A 54 -31.92 27.20 0.62
N GLY A 55 -31.39 26.00 0.38
CA GLY A 55 -31.03 25.04 1.41
C GLY A 55 -29.67 25.42 2.00
N LYS A 56 -29.63 25.64 3.31
CA LYS A 56 -28.40 25.77 4.11
C LYS A 56 -27.44 24.61 3.79
N PRO A 57 -26.10 24.82 3.87
CA PRO A 57 -25.16 23.71 3.80
C PRO A 57 -25.49 22.71 4.91
N GLU A 58 -25.93 21.51 4.52
CA GLU A 58 -26.14 20.42 5.47
C GLU A 58 -24.79 20.07 6.10
N ALA A 59 -24.73 20.20 7.43
CA ALA A 59 -23.59 19.76 8.22
C ALA A 59 -23.33 18.26 7.94
N PRO A 60 -22.07 17.80 7.95
CA PRO A 60 -21.76 16.40 7.76
C PRO A 60 -22.51 15.56 8.80
N VAL A 61 -23.35 14.64 8.31
CA VAL A 61 -24.16 13.77 9.16
C VAL A 61 -23.23 12.85 9.95
N SER A 62 -23.01 13.16 11.22
CA SER A 62 -22.26 12.30 12.14
C SER A 62 -23.19 11.23 12.69
N PHE A 63 -23.21 10.07 12.04
CA PHE A 63 -23.83 8.88 12.62
C PHE A 63 -22.91 8.31 13.70
N SER A 64 -23.15 8.68 14.96
CA SER A 64 -22.59 7.96 16.12
C SER A 64 -23.35 6.66 16.30
N PHE A 65 -22.98 5.61 15.56
CA PHE A 65 -23.29 4.26 15.99
C PHE A 65 -22.45 3.99 17.24
N LYS A 66 -23.09 3.93 18.42
CA LYS A 66 -22.51 3.21 19.56
C LYS A 66 -22.45 1.73 19.17
N ASN A 67 -21.42 1.37 18.43
CA ASN A 67 -21.18 0.02 17.94
C ASN A 67 -20.83 -0.87 19.13
N ASN A 68 -21.82 -1.55 19.69
CA ASN A 68 -21.64 -2.65 20.65
C ASN A 68 -21.13 -3.92 19.94
N LEU A 69 -20.24 -3.77 18.96
CA LEU A 69 -19.64 -4.92 18.31
C LEU A 69 -18.73 -5.63 19.31
N PRO A 70 -18.68 -6.97 19.27
CA PRO A 70 -17.66 -7.72 19.99
C PRO A 70 -16.28 -7.20 19.63
N LYS A 71 -15.48 -6.91 20.66
CA LYS A 71 -14.09 -6.48 20.51
C LYS A 71 -13.19 -7.69 20.70
N VAL A 72 -12.24 -7.88 19.79
CA VAL A 72 -11.19 -8.87 19.90
C VAL A 72 -9.96 -8.16 20.44
N GLU A 73 -9.47 -8.61 21.59
CA GLU A 73 -8.26 -8.10 22.21
C GLU A 73 -7.05 -8.86 21.66
N LEU A 74 -6.03 -8.10 21.27
CA LEU A 74 -4.75 -8.61 20.79
C LEU A 74 -3.74 -8.53 21.94
N VAL A 75 -2.99 -9.61 22.15
CA VAL A 75 -1.99 -9.70 23.23
C VAL A 75 -0.68 -10.31 22.74
N GLY A 76 0.45 -9.77 23.20
CA GLY A 76 1.79 -10.30 22.93
C GLY A 76 2.07 -10.50 21.44
N LYS A 77 2.55 -11.70 21.05
CA LYS A 77 2.91 -12.04 19.66
C LYS A 77 1.71 -12.22 18.70
N GLN A 78 0.54 -11.69 19.01
CA GLN A 78 -0.62 -11.74 18.12
C GLN A 78 -0.60 -10.66 17.04
N ILE A 79 0.33 -9.71 17.14
CA ILE A 79 0.62 -8.71 16.11
C ILE A 79 2.11 -8.82 15.70
N PRO A 80 2.44 -8.48 14.44
CA PRO A 80 3.81 -8.65 13.94
C PRO A 80 4.88 -7.92 14.75
N SER A 81 4.61 -6.74 15.32
CA SER A 81 5.59 -6.02 16.18
C SER A 81 5.84 -6.67 17.54
N GLY A 82 4.98 -7.61 17.97
CA GLY A 82 5.06 -8.22 19.30
C GLY A 82 4.88 -7.24 20.47
N PHE A 83 4.30 -6.05 20.25
CA PHE A 83 4.18 -4.94 21.21
C PHE A 83 5.52 -4.29 21.64
N MET A 84 6.63 -4.57 20.96
CA MET A 84 7.95 -4.07 21.36
C MET A 84 8.04 -2.54 21.42
N PHE A 85 7.42 -1.85 20.46
CA PHE A 85 7.51 -0.40 20.29
C PHE A 85 6.37 0.36 20.96
N TYR A 86 5.60 -0.31 21.82
CA TYR A 86 4.45 0.29 22.49
C TYR A 86 4.71 0.49 23.98
N PRO A 87 4.09 1.51 24.60
CA PRO A 87 4.22 1.74 26.03
C PRO A 87 3.83 0.51 26.86
N GLU A 88 4.49 0.33 28.01
CA GLU A 88 4.15 -0.75 28.93
C GLU A 88 2.68 -0.68 29.35
N GLY A 89 1.98 -1.82 29.29
CA GLY A 89 0.55 -1.91 29.60
C GLY A 89 -0.38 -1.43 28.48
N ALA A 90 0.15 -1.06 27.30
CA ALA A 90 -0.68 -0.77 26.14
C ALA A 90 -1.50 -2.01 25.74
N THR A 91 -2.77 -1.78 25.36
CA THR A 91 -3.64 -2.83 24.84
C THR A 91 -4.25 -2.40 23.52
N ILE A 92 -4.42 -3.36 22.60
CA ILE A 92 -4.99 -3.11 21.28
C ILE A 92 -6.20 -4.03 21.10
N LYS A 93 -7.32 -3.44 20.69
CA LYS A 93 -8.58 -4.13 20.42
C LYS A 93 -9.06 -3.77 19.03
N TYR A 94 -9.68 -4.72 18.34
CA TYR A 94 -10.35 -4.43 17.08
C TYR A 94 -11.77 -4.98 17.03
N THR A 95 -12.58 -4.41 16.15
CA THR A 95 -13.94 -4.85 15.81
C THR A 95 -14.01 -5.25 14.35
N THR A 96 -14.92 -6.14 13.97
CA THR A 96 -15.17 -6.46 12.57
C THR A 96 -15.76 -5.26 11.82
N TYR A 97 -15.76 -5.29 10.48
CA TYR A 97 -16.43 -4.26 9.69
C TYR A 97 -17.95 -4.43 9.80
N THR A 98 -18.64 -3.33 10.06
CA THR A 98 -20.10 -3.24 9.92
C THR A 98 -20.52 -3.33 8.45
N PHE A 99 -21.79 -3.68 8.22
CA PHE A 99 -22.35 -3.63 6.87
C PHE A 99 -22.31 -2.23 6.26
N GLY A 100 -22.40 -1.18 7.07
CA GLY A 100 -22.27 0.22 6.65
C GLY A 100 -20.87 0.55 6.14
N GLU A 101 -19.83 0.12 6.87
CA GLU A 101 -18.43 0.24 6.46
C GLU A 101 -18.18 -0.52 5.15
N ILE A 102 -18.59 -1.78 5.05
CA ILE A 102 -18.44 -2.59 3.82
C ILE A 102 -19.14 -1.91 2.64
N LYS A 103 -20.36 -1.38 2.85
CA LYS A 103 -21.09 -0.65 1.81
C LYS A 103 -20.32 0.59 1.37
N ARG A 104 -19.78 1.38 2.30
CA ARG A 104 -18.96 2.56 2.00
C ARG A 104 -17.74 2.14 1.17
N ILE A 105 -16.97 1.16 1.62
CA ILE A 105 -15.77 0.70 0.92
C ILE A 105 -16.09 0.18 -0.49
N SER A 106 -17.15 -0.61 -0.62
CA SER A 106 -17.50 -1.24 -1.91
C SER A 106 -18.11 -0.29 -2.95
N GLN A 107 -18.65 0.86 -2.52
CA GLN A 107 -19.39 1.77 -3.42
C GLN A 107 -18.68 3.10 -3.66
N SER A 108 -17.62 3.42 -2.91
CA SER A 108 -16.97 4.73 -2.99
C SER A 108 -15.51 4.64 -3.45
N LYS A 109 -15.08 5.65 -4.19
CA LYS A 109 -13.66 5.90 -4.49
C LYS A 109 -13.02 6.59 -3.28
N LEU A 110 -12.82 5.84 -2.19
CA LEU A 110 -12.19 6.39 -0.99
C LEU A 110 -10.75 6.81 -1.30
N SER A 111 -10.35 7.99 -0.83
CA SER A 111 -8.95 8.37 -0.78
C SER A 111 -8.16 7.45 0.16
N LEU A 112 -6.83 7.44 0.04
CA LEU A 112 -5.96 6.65 0.93
C LEU A 112 -6.19 7.01 2.41
N LEU A 113 -6.29 8.31 2.71
CA LEU A 113 -6.56 8.81 4.08
C LEU A 113 -7.89 8.29 4.62
N GLU A 114 -8.95 8.28 3.81
CA GLU A 114 -10.26 7.76 4.22
C GLU A 114 -10.26 6.25 4.44
N ARG A 115 -9.48 5.50 3.65
CA ARG A 115 -9.31 4.06 3.83
C ARG A 115 -8.65 3.76 5.17
N PHE A 116 -7.56 4.46 5.48
CA PHE A 116 -6.90 4.35 6.78
C PHE A 116 -7.84 4.74 7.92
N ALA A 117 -8.57 5.86 7.80
CA ALA A 117 -9.52 6.27 8.82
C ALA A 117 -10.62 5.23 9.08
N LEU A 118 -11.03 4.48 8.05
CA LEU A 118 -12.03 3.42 8.16
C LEU A 118 -11.45 2.17 8.84
N VAL A 119 -10.19 1.81 8.57
CA VAL A 119 -9.50 0.76 9.34
C VAL A 119 -9.35 1.20 10.80
N GLN A 120 -8.92 2.44 11.02
CA GLN A 120 -8.73 3.03 12.35
C GLN A 120 -10.02 3.09 13.17
N SER A 121 -11.18 3.34 12.55
CA SER A 121 -12.45 3.50 13.28
C SER A 121 -12.92 2.23 13.99
N GLY A 122 -12.36 1.07 13.64
CA GLY A 122 -12.63 -0.18 14.34
C GLY A 122 -11.51 -0.64 15.26
N ILE A 123 -10.48 0.18 15.48
CA ILE A 123 -9.34 -0.09 16.35
C ILE A 123 -9.44 0.78 17.60
N GLU A 124 -9.23 0.19 18.75
CA GLU A 124 -9.22 0.85 20.05
C GLU A 124 -7.93 0.49 20.79
N CYS A 125 -7.20 1.52 21.22
CA CYS A 125 -6.00 1.36 22.01
C CYS A 125 -6.20 1.96 23.40
N THR A 126 -5.67 1.30 24.42
CA THR A 126 -5.53 1.86 25.78
C THR A 126 -4.06 2.07 26.08
N GLY A 127 -3.69 3.19 26.69
CA GLY A 127 -2.30 3.53 27.01
C GLY A 127 -1.51 4.21 25.87
N MET A 128 -2.09 4.31 24.67
CA MET A 128 -1.50 5.00 23.51
C MET A 128 -2.59 5.50 22.55
N ASP A 129 -2.27 6.45 21.65
CA ASP A 129 -3.15 6.79 20.53
C ASP A 129 -3.10 5.68 19.49
N SER A 130 -4.27 5.34 18.94
CA SER A 130 -4.41 4.35 17.89
C SER A 130 -3.64 4.68 16.59
N LYS A 131 -3.29 5.95 16.36
CA LYS A 131 -2.42 6.37 15.24
C LYS A 131 -0.94 6.16 15.49
N ASP A 132 -0.55 5.86 16.73
CA ASP A 132 0.84 5.56 17.09
C ASP A 132 1.15 4.06 16.91
N LEU A 133 0.20 3.28 16.39
CA LEU A 133 0.47 1.93 15.89
C LEU A 133 1.49 1.97 14.76
N THR A 134 2.36 0.96 14.71
CA THR A 134 3.21 0.76 13.54
C THR A 134 2.35 0.54 12.31
N LEU A 135 2.80 1.02 11.17
CA LEU A 135 2.11 0.89 9.90
C LEU A 135 1.85 -0.60 9.56
N PRO A 136 2.82 -1.53 9.71
CA PRO A 136 2.59 -2.95 9.49
C PRO A 136 1.52 -3.56 10.40
N ASP A 137 1.51 -3.23 11.71
CA ASP A 137 0.50 -3.73 12.63
C ASP A 137 -0.89 -3.21 12.28
N HIS A 138 -1.01 -1.93 11.91
CA HIS A 138 -2.28 -1.36 11.47
C HIS A 138 -2.79 -2.05 10.19
N MET A 139 -1.91 -2.34 9.23
CA MET A 139 -2.25 -3.12 8.03
C MET A 139 -2.70 -4.53 8.39
N TYR A 140 -1.96 -5.21 9.27
CA TYR A 140 -2.29 -6.55 9.75
C TYR A 140 -3.66 -6.59 10.44
N ILE A 141 -3.96 -5.64 11.32
CA ILE A 141 -5.28 -5.53 11.97
C ILE A 141 -6.35 -5.27 10.91
N GLY A 142 -6.10 -4.42 9.92
CA GLY A 142 -7.00 -4.20 8.79
C GLY A 142 -7.35 -5.50 8.04
N LEU A 143 -6.37 -6.38 7.84
CA LEU A 143 -6.57 -7.71 7.26
C LEU A 143 -7.40 -8.61 8.20
N LEU A 144 -7.08 -8.66 9.50
CA LEU A 144 -7.85 -9.44 10.49
C LEU A 144 -9.31 -9.01 10.53
N ARG A 145 -9.58 -7.70 10.51
CA ARG A 145 -10.95 -7.14 10.42
C ARG A 145 -11.65 -7.66 9.16
N LYS A 146 -10.97 -7.66 8.01
CA LYS A 146 -11.51 -8.10 6.71
C LYS A 146 -11.86 -9.59 6.73
N ILE A 147 -10.91 -10.43 7.13
CA ILE A 147 -11.08 -11.89 7.20
C ILE A 147 -12.22 -12.24 8.16
N SER A 148 -12.21 -11.66 9.36
CA SER A 148 -13.24 -11.91 10.39
C SER A 148 -14.64 -11.48 9.95
N THR A 149 -14.75 -10.51 9.04
CA THR A 149 -16.05 -10.03 8.56
C THR A 149 -16.59 -10.87 7.40
N LEU A 150 -15.75 -11.19 6.43
CA LEU A 150 -16.20 -11.75 5.15
C LEU A 150 -16.03 -13.26 5.05
N GLY A 151 -15.16 -13.85 5.89
CA GLY A 151 -14.76 -15.25 5.75
C GLY A 151 -14.18 -15.59 4.36
N GLY A 152 -13.74 -14.55 3.61
CA GLY A 152 -13.41 -14.66 2.19
C GLY A 152 -12.06 -15.30 1.97
N ALA A 153 -12.04 -16.35 1.14
CA ALA A 153 -10.85 -17.12 0.84
C ALA A 153 -9.86 -16.40 -0.08
N GLU A 154 -10.26 -15.39 -0.87
CA GLU A 154 -9.41 -14.80 -1.92
C GLU A 154 -9.22 -13.28 -1.79
N VAL A 155 -8.00 -12.83 -2.06
CA VAL A 155 -7.54 -11.43 -2.07
C VAL A 155 -7.08 -11.09 -3.50
N ARG A 156 -7.26 -9.82 -3.90
CA ARG A 156 -6.89 -9.33 -5.23
C ARG A 156 -5.90 -8.18 -5.09
N ALA A 157 -4.76 -8.29 -5.74
CA ALA A 157 -3.76 -7.24 -5.83
C ALA A 157 -3.69 -6.72 -7.27
N LEU A 158 -3.75 -5.40 -7.43
CA LEU A 158 -3.44 -4.74 -8.70
C LEU A 158 -1.92 -4.59 -8.81
N TYR A 159 -1.36 -4.78 -9.99
CA TYR A 159 0.07 -4.61 -10.23
C TYR A 159 0.35 -4.00 -11.59
N ILE A 160 1.55 -3.42 -11.74
CA ILE A 160 2.13 -3.03 -13.03
C ILE A 160 3.34 -3.93 -13.25
N CYS A 161 3.37 -4.66 -14.38
CA CYS A 161 4.49 -5.56 -14.66
C CYS A 161 5.77 -4.74 -14.92
N PRO A 162 6.88 -4.99 -14.22
CA PRO A 162 8.10 -4.21 -14.38
C PRO A 162 8.77 -4.41 -15.76
N LYS A 163 8.53 -5.54 -16.42
CA LYS A 163 9.10 -5.83 -17.75
C LYS A 163 8.31 -5.21 -18.90
N CYS A 164 6.99 -5.31 -18.89
CA CYS A 164 6.16 -4.88 -20.03
C CYS A 164 5.29 -3.65 -19.77
N GLY A 165 5.26 -3.13 -18.53
CA GLY A 165 4.49 -1.96 -18.15
C GLY A 165 2.97 -2.16 -18.13
N ASN A 166 2.46 -3.36 -18.41
CA ASN A 166 1.02 -3.62 -18.39
C ASN A 166 0.49 -3.79 -16.97
N GLU A 167 -0.68 -3.20 -16.74
CA GLU A 167 -1.46 -3.43 -15.54
C GLU A 167 -2.05 -4.84 -15.53
N GLY A 168 -2.09 -5.46 -14.35
CA GLY A 168 -2.67 -6.77 -14.14
C GLY A 168 -3.35 -6.88 -12.78
N VAL A 169 -4.08 -7.98 -12.60
CA VAL A 169 -4.67 -8.34 -11.32
C VAL A 169 -4.22 -9.75 -10.96
N HIS A 170 -3.62 -9.91 -9.79
CA HIS A 170 -3.32 -11.20 -9.21
C HIS A 170 -4.38 -11.55 -8.15
N THR A 171 -4.91 -12.76 -8.19
CA THR A 171 -5.90 -13.26 -7.20
C THR A 171 -5.31 -14.48 -6.51
N PHE A 172 -5.28 -14.46 -5.18
CA PHE A 172 -4.61 -15.47 -4.36
C PHE A 172 -5.37 -15.67 -3.06
N PRO A 173 -5.23 -16.83 -2.38
CA PRO A 173 -5.98 -17.06 -1.17
C PRO A 173 -5.44 -16.22 0.01
N ASN A 174 -6.31 -15.84 0.95
CA ASN A 174 -5.92 -15.09 2.14
C ASN A 174 -4.88 -15.84 3.00
N THR A 175 -4.87 -17.18 2.94
CA THR A 175 -3.88 -18.04 3.60
C THR A 175 -2.47 -17.91 3.02
N SER A 176 -2.31 -17.31 1.83
CA SER A 176 -1.01 -17.01 1.24
C SER A 176 -0.41 -15.70 1.73
N ILE A 177 -1.14 -14.91 2.54
CA ILE A 177 -0.58 -13.70 3.15
C ILE A 177 0.12 -14.11 4.44
N TYR A 178 1.44 -13.99 4.42
CA TYR A 178 2.28 -14.15 5.61
C TYR A 178 2.78 -12.79 6.05
N TYR A 179 2.73 -12.53 7.34
CA TYR A 179 3.40 -11.39 7.94
C TYR A 179 4.69 -11.89 8.58
N ARG A 180 5.76 -11.13 8.39
CA ARG A 180 7.00 -11.38 9.10
C ARG A 180 6.86 -10.77 10.50
N ASP A 181 7.09 -11.57 11.52
CA ASP A 181 7.20 -11.05 12.88
C ASP A 181 8.50 -10.27 13.02
N LEU A 182 8.50 -9.28 13.90
CA LEU A 182 9.68 -8.52 14.21
C LEU A 182 10.61 -9.35 15.11
N GLU A 183 11.83 -9.60 14.62
CA GLU A 183 12.82 -10.47 15.27
C GLU A 183 14.04 -9.67 15.76
N ILE A 184 13.79 -8.62 16.55
CA ILE A 184 14.83 -7.83 17.23
C ILE A 184 14.55 -7.80 18.72
N ASP A 185 15.57 -7.56 19.54
CA ASP A 185 15.43 -7.46 21.00
C ASP A 185 15.28 -6.01 21.48
N SER A 186 15.75 -5.05 20.68
CA SER A 186 15.73 -3.62 20.95
C SER A 186 15.74 -2.83 19.64
N SER A 187 15.33 -1.56 19.71
CA SER A 187 15.47 -0.61 18.60
C SER A 187 16.92 -0.60 18.07
N PRO A 188 17.12 -0.63 16.74
CA PRO A 188 18.44 -0.48 16.16
C PRO A 188 18.95 0.96 16.31
N ILE A 189 20.25 1.07 16.55
CA ILE A 189 20.96 2.35 16.73
C ILE A 189 22.10 2.41 15.72
N ILE A 190 22.23 3.53 15.01
CA ILE A 190 23.38 3.85 14.17
C ILE A 190 24.11 5.03 14.81
N ASP A 191 25.43 4.93 14.92
CA ASP A 191 26.27 6.04 15.32
C ASP A 191 26.73 6.81 14.08
N PHE A 192 26.29 8.06 13.94
CA PHE A 192 26.65 8.94 12.84
C PHE A 192 27.86 9.83 13.17
N ASP A 193 28.80 9.33 13.97
CA ASP A 193 30.11 9.94 14.22
C ASP A 193 30.88 10.15 12.90
N ARG A 194 30.99 11.40 12.40
CA ARG A 194 32.14 11.94 11.62
C ARG A 194 32.04 13.31 10.94
N LEU A 195 31.01 14.15 11.11
CA LEU A 195 30.92 15.44 10.38
C LEU A 195 30.44 16.62 11.24
N GLU A 196 30.55 17.84 10.69
CA GLU A 196 30.23 19.13 11.34
C GLU A 196 28.78 19.22 11.89
N ASN A 197 27.90 18.33 11.47
CA ASN A 197 26.52 18.15 11.97
C ASN A 197 26.40 16.80 12.69
N ASP A 198 27.11 16.68 13.81
CA ASP A 198 27.11 15.48 14.64
C ASP A 198 25.69 15.17 15.14
N LEU A 199 25.16 14.02 14.72
CA LEU A 199 23.87 13.48 15.18
C LEU A 199 24.06 12.52 16.36
N GLY A 200 25.30 12.08 16.65
CA GLY A 200 25.61 11.02 17.58
C GLY A 200 24.85 9.72 17.28
N GLU A 201 24.40 9.07 18.35
CA GLU A 201 23.59 7.86 18.30
C GLU A 201 22.15 8.16 17.86
N VAL A 202 21.76 7.60 16.72
CA VAL A 202 20.43 7.71 16.15
C VAL A 202 19.69 6.38 16.35
N GLU A 203 18.60 6.44 17.10
CA GLU A 203 17.70 5.29 17.30
C GLU A 203 16.61 5.32 16.22
N PHE A 204 16.33 4.16 15.64
CA PHE A 204 15.26 4.01 14.67
C PHE A 204 14.11 3.16 15.23
N MET A 205 12.89 3.58 14.92
CA MET A 205 11.64 2.91 15.25
C MET A 205 10.82 2.69 13.98
N PRO A 206 10.01 1.63 13.90
CA PRO A 206 9.19 1.41 12.72
C PRO A 206 8.20 2.56 12.48
N LEU A 207 7.98 2.87 11.21
CA LEU A 207 7.04 3.92 10.81
C LEU A 207 5.64 3.71 11.40
N THR A 208 5.11 4.72 12.06
CA THR A 208 3.75 4.74 12.60
C THR A 208 2.71 5.18 11.57
N VAL A 209 1.44 4.85 11.81
CA VAL A 209 0.32 5.34 10.99
C VAL A 209 0.29 6.88 10.98
N ARG A 210 0.56 7.53 12.11
CA ARG A 210 0.61 9.00 12.21
C ARG A 210 1.63 9.58 11.23
N GLN A 211 2.87 9.13 11.32
CA GLN A 211 3.96 9.59 10.46
C GLN A 211 3.64 9.32 8.99
N TYR A 212 3.15 8.12 8.65
CA TYR A 212 2.78 7.79 7.27
C TYR A 212 1.67 8.72 6.74
N LEU A 213 0.62 8.98 7.52
CA LEU A 213 -0.49 9.85 7.09
C LEU A 213 -0.08 11.31 6.94
N GLU A 214 0.90 11.79 7.71
CA GLU A 214 1.54 13.10 7.50
C GLU A 214 2.23 13.11 6.13
N MET A 215 3.04 12.10 5.84
CA MET A 215 3.73 11.95 4.55
C MET A 215 2.77 11.82 3.36
N VAL A 216 1.61 11.20 3.54
CA VAL A 216 0.56 11.16 2.50
C VAL A 216 -0.02 12.54 2.24
N LYS A 217 -0.29 13.34 3.28
CA LYS A 217 -0.82 14.71 3.13
C LYS A 217 0.16 15.61 2.39
N ASP A 218 1.44 15.45 2.69
CA ASP A 218 2.52 16.23 2.09
C ASP A 218 2.98 15.69 0.73
N LYS A 219 2.37 14.59 0.24
CA LYS A 219 2.68 13.90 -1.02
C LYS A 219 4.12 13.36 -1.11
N HIS A 220 4.67 12.97 0.04
CA HIS A 220 6.02 12.43 0.17
C HIS A 220 6.06 10.93 0.54
N HIS A 221 4.90 10.28 0.68
CA HIS A 221 4.78 8.85 1.04
C HIS A 221 5.42 7.84 0.08
N GLY A 222 5.94 8.26 -1.08
CA GLY A 222 6.71 7.42 -2.02
C GLY A 222 8.23 7.66 -1.97
N ASP A 223 8.69 8.56 -1.11
CA ASP A 223 10.10 8.92 -0.95
C ASP A 223 10.68 8.15 0.24
N THR A 224 11.43 7.08 -0.05
CA THR A 224 11.96 6.15 0.95
C THR A 224 12.90 6.84 1.94
N VAL A 225 13.72 7.79 1.48
CA VAL A 225 14.65 8.53 2.34
C VAL A 225 13.88 9.37 3.35
N ARG A 226 12.79 10.01 2.92
CA ARG A 226 11.93 10.77 3.85
C ARG A 226 11.16 9.87 4.83
N LEU A 227 10.71 8.71 4.39
CA LEU A 227 10.06 7.75 5.29
C LEU A 227 11.03 7.32 6.39
N MET A 228 12.25 6.97 6.03
CA MET A 228 13.30 6.59 6.96
C MET A 228 13.73 7.72 7.89
N ALA A 229 13.79 8.97 7.39
CA ALA A 229 14.02 10.13 8.24
C ALA A 229 12.94 10.30 9.33
N LYS A 230 11.68 9.89 9.05
CA LYS A 230 10.60 9.88 10.04
C LYS A 230 10.68 8.72 11.03
N GLU A 231 11.42 7.67 10.71
CA GLU A 231 11.64 6.51 11.59
C GLU A 231 12.70 6.79 12.65
N SER A 232 13.50 7.84 12.52
CA SER A 232 14.51 8.18 13.53
C SER A 232 13.93 9.01 14.69
N ASN A 233 14.65 9.00 15.82
CA ASN A 233 14.39 9.85 16.98
C ASN A 233 14.94 11.29 16.84
N GLN A 234 15.47 11.66 15.67
CA GLN A 234 16.13 12.95 15.41
C GLN A 234 15.18 13.97 14.78
N ASP A 235 15.66 15.21 14.63
CA ASP A 235 14.97 16.21 13.81
C ASP A 235 14.85 15.73 12.36
N TYR A 236 13.65 15.85 11.80
CA TYR A 236 13.31 15.28 10.50
C TYR A 236 14.14 15.89 9.35
N ASP A 237 14.32 17.22 9.33
CA ASP A 237 15.03 17.88 8.24
C ASP A 237 16.52 17.55 8.33
N LEU A 238 17.08 17.56 9.54
CA LEU A 238 18.47 17.18 9.78
C LEU A 238 18.76 15.72 9.41
N MET A 239 17.87 14.79 9.78
CA MET A 239 18.02 13.38 9.44
C MET A 239 17.89 13.16 7.93
N TYR A 240 16.93 13.82 7.29
CA TYR A 240 16.73 13.74 5.84
C TYR A 240 17.98 14.19 5.08
N ASP A 241 18.55 15.34 5.45
CA ASP A 241 19.78 15.85 4.88
C ASP A 241 20.96 14.90 5.12
N ARG A 242 21.03 14.26 6.30
CA ARG A 242 22.06 13.27 6.59
C ARG A 242 21.94 12.02 5.71
N LEU A 243 20.73 11.46 5.59
CA LEU A 243 20.48 10.24 4.80
C LEU A 243 20.75 10.48 3.31
N LEU A 244 20.41 11.66 2.77
CA LEU A 244 20.73 12.02 1.39
C LEU A 244 22.23 12.09 1.11
N ASN A 245 23.02 12.45 2.12
CA ASN A 245 24.46 12.59 2.02
C ASN A 245 25.21 11.43 2.70
N ALA A 246 24.52 10.32 2.95
CA ALA A 246 25.11 9.15 3.58
C ALA A 246 26.26 8.59 2.72
N SER A 247 27.36 8.25 3.38
CA SER A 247 28.45 7.51 2.79
C SER A 247 28.02 6.08 2.45
N MET A 248 28.84 5.36 1.67
CA MET A 248 28.56 3.97 1.31
C MET A 248 28.48 3.04 2.53
N GLU A 249 29.32 3.28 3.54
CA GLU A 249 29.33 2.50 4.79
C GLU A 249 28.05 2.74 5.59
N GLU A 250 27.68 4.01 5.79
CA GLU A 250 26.41 4.40 6.43
C GLU A 250 25.21 3.82 5.68
N GLY A 251 25.26 3.79 4.35
CA GLY A 251 24.23 3.17 3.51
C GLY A 251 24.00 1.69 3.82
N TRP A 252 25.06 0.92 4.10
CA TRP A 252 24.91 -0.49 4.50
C TRP A 252 24.30 -0.65 5.89
N ASP A 253 24.67 0.21 6.84
CA ASP A 253 24.07 0.21 8.17
C ASP A 253 22.58 0.58 8.10
N ILE A 254 22.25 1.58 7.28
CA ILE A 254 20.89 1.99 6.97
C ILE A 254 20.06 0.84 6.38
N ASP A 255 20.57 0.15 5.35
CA ASP A 255 19.89 -1.00 4.73
C ASP A 255 19.67 -2.13 5.74
N LYS A 256 20.62 -2.32 6.67
CA LYS A 256 20.49 -3.29 7.75
C LYS A 256 19.41 -2.89 8.74
N VAL A 257 19.29 -1.61 9.08
CA VAL A 257 18.20 -1.09 9.93
C VAL A 257 16.84 -1.34 9.28
N ASP A 258 16.67 -1.03 7.99
CA ASP A 258 15.43 -1.29 7.27
C ASP A 258 15.03 -2.78 7.33
N GLN A 259 15.99 -3.68 7.11
CA GLN A 259 15.77 -5.13 7.23
C GLN A 259 15.38 -5.59 8.63
N LEU A 260 15.93 -4.95 9.67
CA LEU A 260 15.66 -5.26 11.07
C LEU A 260 14.27 -4.75 11.50
N LEU A 261 13.85 -3.60 10.99
CA LEU A 261 12.54 -3.00 11.32
C LEU A 261 11.39 -3.58 10.49
N PHE A 262 11.68 -4.31 9.40
CA PHE A 262 10.67 -4.91 8.55
C PHE A 262 9.87 -6.04 9.24
N HIS A 263 8.59 -5.78 9.52
CA HIS A 263 7.62 -6.75 10.05
C HIS A 263 6.28 -6.73 9.27
N GLY A 264 6.38 -6.49 7.96
CA GLY A 264 5.25 -6.36 7.04
C GLY A 264 4.78 -7.67 6.41
N ALA A 265 3.80 -7.55 5.51
CA ALA A 265 3.37 -8.65 4.66
C ALA A 265 4.50 -9.03 3.69
N THR A 266 4.82 -10.32 3.61
CA THR A 266 5.80 -10.82 2.66
C THR A 266 5.29 -10.64 1.23
N PRO A 267 6.15 -10.22 0.27
CA PRO A 267 5.78 -10.18 -1.14
C PRO A 267 5.31 -11.54 -1.65
N ILE A 268 4.40 -11.55 -2.62
CA ILE A 268 3.94 -12.76 -3.30
C ILE A 268 4.56 -12.85 -4.69
N GLU A 269 4.99 -14.04 -5.08
CA GLU A 269 5.45 -14.32 -6.45
C GLU A 269 4.29 -14.24 -7.44
N VAL A 270 4.46 -13.43 -8.49
CA VAL A 270 3.46 -13.22 -9.53
C VAL A 270 4.08 -13.38 -10.91
N THR A 271 3.40 -14.12 -11.77
CA THR A 271 3.73 -14.22 -13.19
C THR A 271 2.82 -13.29 -14.01
N CYS A 272 3.42 -12.43 -14.83
CA CYS A 272 2.68 -11.55 -15.73
C CYS A 272 1.97 -12.36 -16.84
N SER A 273 0.64 -12.29 -16.87
CA SER A 273 -0.21 -12.98 -17.86
C SER A 273 -0.48 -12.16 -19.13
N PHE A 274 0.16 -10.99 -19.27
CA PHE A 274 -0.07 -10.12 -20.43
C PHE A 274 0.28 -10.81 -21.73
N THR A 275 -0.66 -10.75 -22.67
CA THR A 275 -0.54 -11.34 -24.00
C THR A 275 -1.03 -10.37 -25.06
N LYS A 276 -0.22 -10.15 -26.09
CA LYS A 276 -0.52 -9.25 -27.23
C LYS A 276 -0.39 -10.01 -28.53
N LEU A 277 -1.41 -9.92 -29.39
CA LEU A 277 -1.30 -10.41 -30.77
C LEU A 277 -0.54 -9.38 -31.61
N LEU A 278 0.52 -9.81 -32.29
CA LEU A 278 1.27 -8.99 -33.21
C LEU A 278 0.55 -8.97 -34.58
N PRO A 279 0.53 -7.82 -35.27
CA PRO A 279 -0.09 -7.72 -36.58
C PRO A 279 0.64 -8.62 -37.59
N LYS A 280 -0.13 -9.35 -38.41
CA LYS A 280 0.44 -10.20 -39.46
C LYS A 280 1.16 -9.33 -40.49
N LEU A 281 2.46 -9.55 -40.67
CA LEU A 281 3.16 -9.18 -41.91
C LEU A 281 2.72 -10.17 -43.00
N SER A 282 2.45 -9.69 -44.21
CA SER A 282 1.77 -10.45 -45.26
C SER A 282 2.40 -11.84 -45.47
N GLY A 283 1.61 -12.90 -45.27
CA GLY A 283 2.03 -14.28 -45.51
C GLY A 283 2.59 -15.03 -44.30
N GLN A 284 2.71 -14.41 -43.12
CA GLN A 284 3.13 -15.09 -41.89
C GLN A 284 1.97 -15.40 -40.93
N GLU A 285 2.15 -16.46 -40.14
CA GLU A 285 1.26 -16.81 -39.03
C GLU A 285 1.23 -15.69 -37.98
N GLN A 286 0.14 -15.63 -37.23
CA GLN A 286 -0.06 -14.58 -36.23
C GLN A 286 0.88 -14.84 -35.05
N GLU A 287 1.88 -13.99 -34.85
CA GLU A 287 2.76 -14.11 -33.69
C GLU A 287 2.07 -13.58 -32.43
N GLN A 288 2.16 -14.34 -31.34
CA GLN A 288 1.63 -13.99 -30.03
C GLN A 288 2.79 -13.63 -29.10
N PHE A 289 2.83 -12.38 -28.64
CA PHE A 289 3.74 -11.97 -27.59
C PHE A 289 3.13 -12.31 -26.22
N VAL A 290 3.82 -13.13 -25.43
CA VAL A 290 3.46 -13.44 -24.04
C VAL A 290 4.58 -12.92 -23.14
N CYS A 291 4.24 -12.10 -22.13
CA CYS A 291 5.26 -11.51 -21.26
C CYS A 291 5.90 -12.57 -20.35
N GLY A 292 5.08 -13.30 -19.59
CA GLY A 292 5.51 -14.41 -18.72
C GLY A 292 6.52 -14.03 -17.62
N HIS A 293 6.76 -12.74 -17.38
CA HIS A 293 7.77 -12.31 -16.42
C HIS A 293 7.31 -12.57 -15.00
N GLU A 294 8.16 -13.23 -14.22
CA GLU A 294 7.99 -13.49 -12.80
C GLU A 294 8.65 -12.38 -11.99
N PHE A 295 7.94 -11.89 -10.97
CA PHE A 295 8.42 -10.85 -10.07
C PHE A 295 7.72 -10.95 -8.71
N LEU A 296 8.29 -10.32 -7.69
CA LEU A 296 7.70 -10.24 -6.36
C LEU A 296 6.76 -9.03 -6.30
N LEU A 297 5.48 -9.27 -5.98
CA LEU A 297 4.47 -8.25 -5.78
C LEU A 297 4.38 -7.89 -4.29
N PRO A 298 4.77 -6.68 -3.89
CA PRO A 298 4.63 -6.24 -2.52
C PRO A 298 3.14 -6.05 -2.15
N ILE A 299 2.77 -6.41 -0.91
CA ILE A 299 1.38 -6.44 -0.39
C ILE A 299 1.16 -5.40 0.72
N ASP A 300 2.24 -4.78 1.17
CA ASP A 300 2.32 -3.64 2.08
C ASP A 300 1.49 -2.42 1.64
N GLY A 301 1.23 -2.27 0.35
CA GLY A 301 0.31 -1.27 -0.18
C GLY A 301 -1.08 -1.46 0.41
N GLY A 302 -1.52 -0.50 1.23
CA GLY A 302 -2.83 -0.52 1.90
C GLY A 302 -4.01 -0.77 0.94
N ASP A 303 -3.84 -0.52 -0.36
CA ASP A 303 -4.83 -0.83 -1.38
C ASP A 303 -5.11 -2.34 -1.55
N THR A 304 -4.12 -3.22 -1.41
CA THR A 304 -4.31 -4.67 -1.55
C THR A 304 -5.00 -5.27 -0.32
N ILE A 305 -4.64 -4.75 0.86
CA ILE A 305 -5.18 -5.25 2.13
C ILE A 305 -6.57 -4.65 2.38
N ILE A 306 -6.75 -3.36 2.14
CA ILE A 306 -7.97 -2.60 2.45
C ILE A 306 -9.00 -2.65 1.29
N MET A 307 -8.60 -2.91 0.03
CA MET A 307 -9.50 -2.93 -1.14
C MET A 307 -9.30 -4.17 -2.05
N PRO A 308 -10.25 -4.50 -2.96
CA PRO A 308 -11.69 -4.33 -2.86
C PRO A 308 -12.38 -5.59 -2.29
N PHE A 309 -13.51 -5.36 -1.61
CA PHE A 309 -14.42 -6.36 -1.06
C PHE A 309 -15.20 -7.16 -2.14
N ARG A 310 -15.00 -6.84 -3.43
CA ARG A 310 -15.69 -7.45 -4.59
C ARG A 310 -14.82 -7.45 -5.84
N GLY A 311 -15.05 -8.43 -6.73
CA GLY A 311 -14.56 -8.41 -8.10
C GLY A 311 -15.49 -7.64 -9.04
N PRO A 312 -14.99 -7.07 -10.16
CA PRO A 312 -15.88 -6.68 -11.26
C PRO A 312 -16.63 -7.94 -11.72
N GLY A 313 -17.97 -7.92 -11.62
CA GLY A 313 -18.83 -9.05 -12.00
C GLY A 313 -19.31 -9.97 -10.86
N SER A 314 -18.83 -9.80 -9.61
CA SER A 314 -19.33 -10.62 -8.48
C SER A 314 -20.70 -10.11 -7.98
N THR A 315 -21.80 -10.52 -8.63
CA THR A 315 -23.13 -10.39 -8.04
C THR A 315 -23.38 -11.55 -7.08
N SER A 316 -23.25 -11.34 -5.78
CA SER A 316 -23.75 -12.31 -4.79
C SER A 316 -25.27 -12.36 -4.92
N LYS A 317 -25.81 -13.36 -5.61
CA LYS A 317 -27.25 -13.70 -5.60
C LYS A 317 -27.67 -14.36 -4.28
N VAL A 318 -27.10 -13.94 -3.15
CA VAL A 318 -27.57 -14.38 -1.83
C VAL A 318 -28.80 -13.54 -1.50
N ARG A 319 -29.96 -13.98 -1.99
CA ARG A 319 -31.25 -13.48 -1.53
C ARG A 319 -31.46 -14.03 -0.12
N PHE A 320 -31.24 -13.21 0.91
CA PHE A 320 -31.81 -13.48 2.23
C PHE A 320 -33.34 -13.39 2.12
N ARG A 321 -34.00 -14.53 1.91
CA ARG A 321 -35.44 -14.63 2.19
C ARG A 321 -35.60 -14.64 3.70
N LEU A 322 -35.83 -13.46 4.28
CA LEU A 322 -36.48 -13.38 5.59
C LEU A 322 -37.82 -14.12 5.45
N LYS A 323 -37.90 -15.35 5.97
CA LYS A 323 -39.19 -16.01 6.16
C LYS A 323 -39.94 -15.14 7.16
N SER A 324 -40.89 -14.36 6.65
CA SER A 324 -41.87 -13.70 7.51
C SER A 324 -42.49 -14.78 8.40
N PRO A 325 -42.49 -14.64 9.74
CA PRO A 325 -43.13 -15.61 10.61
C PRO A 325 -44.59 -15.70 10.16
N ARG A 326 -45.00 -16.90 9.70
CA ARG A 326 -46.41 -17.16 9.45
C ARG A 326 -47.11 -16.90 10.78
N ASN A 327 -48.02 -15.93 10.78
CA ASN A 327 -49.04 -15.78 11.79
C ASN A 327 -49.83 -17.09 11.85
N SER A 328 -49.38 -18.03 12.69
CA SER A 328 -50.12 -19.23 13.04
C SER A 328 -50.70 -19.07 14.43
N GLN A 329 -51.47 -18.01 14.65
CA GLN A 329 -52.46 -17.94 15.72
C GLN A 329 -53.59 -17.01 15.29
N ARG A 330 -54.70 -17.59 14.84
CA ARG A 330 -56.02 -17.18 15.33
C ARG A 330 -56.81 -18.45 15.68
N PRO A 331 -57.51 -18.46 16.82
CA PRO A 331 -58.25 -19.59 17.35
C PRO A 331 -59.42 -20.01 16.45
#